data_AF-C6W9J8-F1
#
_entry.id   AF-C6W9J8-F1
#
_cell.length_a   1.000
_cell.length_b   1.000
_cell.length_c   1.000
_cell.angle_alpha   90.00
_cell.angle_beta   90.00
_cell.angle_gamma   90.00
#
_symmetry.space_group_name_H-M   'P 1'
#
loop_
_entity.id
_entity.type
_entity.pdbx_description
1 polymer ?
#
loop_
_entity_poly.entity_id
_entity_poly.type
_entity_poly.pdbx_seq_one_letter_code
_entity_poly.pdbx_strand_id
1 'polypeptide(L)'
;MAQLVLGPVLRHVNGSSATVWVETDSSCEVTIAGHSARTFQVGEQHFALVVVRDLTPGTTTPYEVALDGTQAWPEPDSPFPPCVIRTKSPDDNTHNLVFGSCRAAKHDGRKADKLGPDALDAFALRMKDQPVEQWPDALLLLGDQVYADEPTPRIKEWLAERRDGREPKGEVVEFREYAELYHETWGDPEIRWLLSTVPTSMIFDDHDVRDDWNTSRTWREQMARKPWWPERIRAGLASYWVYQQLGNLDPDTLAQDDLFGKVTSAEGDTQALLEEFAEAADAELDGRKSTWWSYRRDFGRVRLLVIDTRCGRILDGDRLMISNDEFDWIERNAEGDFDHLLIGSSLPWLMPHGLSHLQSLNEHAAAKPGWRGALGERVRQVADLEHWPAFRASFERLSKLIQRIGTGEGSPAKVCVLSGDVHHSYAVRAEYPKPTDSAIYQLVCSPVHNDPPWFFRPAFAMFWTKPVTRWLRGRADRQGISQDPLAWRRVSGPHFGNSVGQLRIDGRKARFRLETAKEAEKLTEVADLEL
;
A
#
# COMPACT_ATOMS: atom_id res chain seq x y z
N MET A 1 -6.72 -16.00 -30.82
CA MET A 1 -7.69 -15.70 -29.75
C MET A 1 -6.91 -15.00 -28.68
N ALA A 2 -7.44 -13.90 -28.14
CA ALA A 2 -6.77 -13.18 -27.06
C ALA A 2 -6.59 -14.10 -25.84
N GLN A 3 -5.51 -13.90 -25.10
CA GLN A 3 -5.17 -14.65 -23.90
C GLN A 3 -5.15 -13.73 -22.69
N LEU A 4 -5.58 -14.27 -21.55
CA LEU A 4 -5.51 -13.58 -20.26
C LEU A 4 -4.08 -13.69 -19.72
N VAL A 5 -3.35 -12.57 -19.73
CA VAL A 5 -1.96 -12.48 -19.27
C VAL A 5 -1.90 -12.42 -17.74
N LEU A 6 -2.69 -11.53 -17.13
CA LEU A 6 -2.73 -11.34 -15.68
C LEU A 6 -4.15 -11.06 -15.18
N GLY A 7 -4.39 -11.35 -13.90
CA GLY A 7 -5.71 -11.24 -13.28
C GLY A 7 -6.58 -12.47 -13.55
N PRO A 8 -7.89 -12.41 -13.27
CA PRO A 8 -8.61 -11.22 -12.82
C PRO A 8 -8.22 -10.78 -11.42
N VAL A 9 -8.28 -9.48 -11.16
CA VAL A 9 -8.13 -8.89 -9.82
C VAL A 9 -9.45 -8.21 -9.47
N LEU A 10 -10.13 -8.70 -8.44
CA LEU A 10 -11.31 -8.05 -7.85
C LEU A 10 -10.82 -6.85 -7.03
N ARG A 11 -11.21 -5.65 -7.45
CA ARG A 11 -10.66 -4.39 -6.92
C ARG A 11 -11.60 -3.75 -5.92
N HIS A 12 -12.63 -3.09 -6.42
CA HIS A 12 -13.62 -2.41 -5.59
C HIS A 12 -14.89 -3.26 -5.52
N VAL A 13 -15.49 -3.39 -4.33
CA VAL A 13 -16.83 -3.96 -4.13
C VAL A 13 -17.58 -3.12 -3.12
N ASN A 14 -18.81 -2.75 -3.44
CA ASN A 14 -19.77 -2.12 -2.53
C ASN A 14 -21.09 -2.93 -2.51
N GLY A 15 -22.18 -2.33 -2.02
CA GLY A 15 -23.46 -3.03 -1.87
C GLY A 15 -24.07 -3.56 -3.17
N SER A 16 -23.76 -2.95 -4.32
CA SER A 16 -24.44 -3.25 -5.59
C SER A 16 -23.56 -3.23 -6.83
N SER A 17 -22.26 -3.05 -6.68
CA SER A 17 -21.33 -2.98 -7.80
C SER A 17 -19.94 -3.48 -7.42
N ALA A 18 -19.19 -3.87 -8.44
CA ALA A 18 -17.82 -4.29 -8.33
C ALA A 18 -16.99 -3.83 -9.53
N THR A 19 -15.66 -3.80 -9.37
CA THR A 19 -14.72 -3.64 -10.47
C THR A 19 -13.76 -4.81 -10.52
N VAL A 20 -13.54 -5.34 -11.72
CA VAL A 20 -12.60 -6.43 -11.96
C VAL A 20 -11.62 -6.03 -13.04
N TRP A 21 -10.34 -6.07 -12.70
CA TRP A 21 -9.23 -5.70 -13.57
C TRP A 21 -8.63 -6.94 -14.24
N VAL A 22 -8.21 -6.82 -15.50
CA VAL A 22 -7.48 -7.85 -16.25
C VAL A 22 -6.43 -7.24 -17.17
N GLU A 23 -5.41 -8.05 -17.51
CA GLU A 23 -4.45 -7.80 -18.58
C GLU A 23 -4.55 -8.89 -19.65
N THR A 24 -4.49 -8.51 -20.93
CA THR A 24 -4.55 -9.41 -22.08
C THR A 24 -3.40 -9.17 -23.05
N ASP A 25 -3.09 -10.18 -23.86
CA ASP A 25 -1.99 -10.15 -24.83
C ASP A 25 -2.30 -9.30 -26.08
N SER A 26 -3.58 -9.00 -26.29
CA SER A 26 -4.09 -8.32 -27.48
C SER A 26 -5.42 -7.61 -27.18
N SER A 27 -5.80 -6.68 -28.06
CA SER A 27 -7.07 -5.97 -27.96
C SER A 27 -8.25 -6.94 -28.09
N CYS A 28 -9.14 -6.94 -27.11
CA CYS A 28 -10.35 -7.76 -27.10
C CYS A 28 -11.48 -7.12 -26.28
N GLU A 29 -12.66 -7.73 -26.34
CA GLU A 29 -13.75 -7.46 -25.39
C GLU A 29 -13.67 -8.43 -24.21
N VAL A 30 -13.65 -7.87 -23.00
CA VAL A 30 -13.64 -8.63 -21.74
C VAL A 30 -15.04 -8.63 -21.17
N THR A 31 -15.59 -9.80 -20.85
CA THR A 31 -16.91 -9.95 -20.24
C THR A 31 -16.82 -10.65 -18.89
N ILE A 32 -17.43 -10.05 -17.86
CA ILE A 32 -17.45 -10.52 -16.48
C ILE A 32 -18.85 -10.34 -15.92
N ALA A 33 -19.46 -11.41 -15.41
CA ALA A 33 -20.81 -11.38 -14.83
C ALA A 33 -21.85 -10.63 -15.71
N GLY A 34 -21.80 -10.87 -17.02
CA GLY A 34 -22.72 -10.25 -18.00
C GLY A 34 -22.43 -8.79 -18.36
N HIS A 35 -21.34 -8.21 -17.84
CA HIS A 35 -20.90 -6.85 -18.14
C HIS A 35 -19.62 -6.89 -18.96
N SER A 36 -19.47 -5.94 -19.90
CA SER A 36 -18.34 -5.95 -20.84
C SER A 36 -17.61 -4.63 -20.87
N ALA A 37 -16.30 -4.68 -21.07
CA ALA A 37 -15.47 -3.53 -21.38
C ALA A 37 -14.45 -3.91 -22.45
N ARG A 38 -14.13 -2.97 -23.35
CA ARG A 38 -13.05 -3.14 -24.32
C ARG A 38 -11.72 -2.80 -23.68
N THR A 39 -10.69 -3.55 -24.03
CA THR A 39 -9.33 -3.27 -23.54
C THR A 39 -8.77 -1.97 -24.11
N PHE A 40 -8.06 -1.18 -23.30
CA PHE A 40 -7.19 -0.09 -23.75
C PHE A 40 -5.72 -0.55 -23.80
N GLN A 41 -4.94 0.02 -24.71
CA GLN A 41 -3.53 -0.35 -24.91
C GLN A 41 -2.59 0.59 -24.14
N VAL A 42 -1.58 0.04 -23.48
CA VAL A 42 -0.44 0.78 -22.93
C VAL A 42 0.83 0.05 -23.35
N GLY A 43 1.58 0.64 -24.27
CA GLY A 43 2.79 0.04 -24.82
C GLY A 43 2.49 -1.28 -25.53
N GLU A 44 3.09 -2.35 -25.02
CA GLU A 44 2.94 -3.72 -25.54
C GLU A 44 1.70 -4.43 -24.96
N GLN A 45 1.06 -3.87 -23.92
CA GLN A 45 0.04 -4.53 -23.10
C GLN A 45 -1.36 -3.97 -23.32
N HIS A 46 -2.37 -4.79 -23.00
CA HIS A 46 -3.77 -4.43 -23.11
C HIS A 46 -4.47 -4.68 -21.78
N PHE A 47 -5.27 -3.73 -21.32
CA PHE A 47 -5.90 -3.78 -19.99
C PHE A 47 -7.40 -3.50 -20.08
N ALA A 48 -8.18 -4.10 -19.19
CA ALA A 48 -9.57 -3.71 -18.99
C ALA A 48 -9.91 -3.63 -17.50
N LEU A 49 -10.76 -2.67 -17.16
CA LEU A 49 -11.45 -2.61 -15.87
C LEU A 49 -12.95 -2.76 -16.15
N VAL A 50 -13.51 -3.93 -15.87
CA VAL A 50 -14.93 -4.19 -16.06
C VAL A 50 -15.69 -3.73 -14.82
N VAL A 51 -16.64 -2.81 -15.01
CA VAL A 51 -17.56 -2.37 -13.96
C VAL A 51 -18.80 -3.28 -14.00
N VAL A 52 -18.96 -4.09 -12.96
CA VAL A 52 -20.14 -4.93 -12.74
C VAL A 52 -21.15 -4.14 -11.92
N ARG A 53 -22.34 -3.92 -12.44
CA ARG A 53 -23.43 -3.18 -11.77
C ARG A 53 -24.58 -4.12 -11.43
N ASP A 54 -25.57 -3.57 -10.74
CA ASP A 54 -26.84 -4.25 -10.40
C ASP A 54 -26.67 -5.57 -9.62
N LEU A 55 -25.60 -5.68 -8.84
CA LEU A 55 -25.41 -6.79 -7.91
C LEU A 55 -26.46 -6.72 -6.79
N THR A 56 -27.00 -7.86 -6.40
CA THR A 56 -27.92 -7.93 -5.27
C THR A 56 -27.13 -7.80 -3.96
N PRO A 57 -27.47 -6.86 -3.05
CA PRO A 57 -26.79 -6.74 -1.76
C PRO A 57 -26.90 -8.01 -0.91
N GLY A 58 -25.85 -8.34 -0.16
CA GLY A 58 -25.83 -9.49 0.74
C GLY A 58 -25.75 -10.84 0.02
N THR A 59 -25.24 -10.89 -1.21
CA THR A 59 -25.15 -12.12 -2.00
C THR A 59 -23.72 -12.44 -2.41
N THR A 60 -23.51 -13.72 -2.76
CA THR A 60 -22.27 -14.22 -3.34
C THR A 60 -22.55 -14.60 -4.80
N THR A 61 -21.98 -13.85 -5.73
CA THR A 61 -22.19 -14.05 -7.18
C THR A 61 -20.94 -14.70 -7.79
N PRO A 62 -21.00 -15.96 -8.23
CA PRO A 62 -19.89 -16.55 -8.97
C PRO A 62 -19.71 -15.84 -10.31
N TYR A 63 -18.48 -15.74 -10.79
CA TYR A 63 -18.18 -15.15 -12.08
C TYR A 63 -17.04 -15.86 -12.80
N GLU A 64 -17.03 -15.69 -14.11
CA GLU A 64 -16.00 -16.14 -15.04
C GLU A 64 -15.52 -14.92 -15.84
N VAL A 65 -14.34 -15.02 -16.45
CA VAL A 65 -13.83 -14.03 -17.40
C VAL A 65 -13.88 -14.64 -18.78
N ALA A 66 -14.56 -13.97 -19.72
CA ALA A 66 -14.53 -14.33 -21.12
C ALA A 66 -13.84 -13.24 -21.96
N LEU A 67 -12.98 -13.66 -22.88
CA LEU A 67 -12.32 -12.81 -23.88
C LEU A 67 -12.93 -13.12 -25.24
N ASP A 68 -13.53 -12.13 -25.89
CA ASP A 68 -14.28 -12.27 -27.15
C ASP A 68 -15.28 -13.44 -27.13
N GLY A 69 -15.96 -13.61 -25.99
CA GLY A 69 -16.95 -14.67 -25.77
C GLY A 69 -16.38 -16.06 -25.42
N THR A 70 -15.05 -16.22 -25.35
CA THR A 70 -14.40 -17.47 -24.92
C THR A 70 -13.95 -17.37 -23.47
N GLN A 71 -14.38 -18.29 -22.61
CA GLN A 71 -13.95 -18.33 -21.21
C GLN A 71 -12.43 -18.49 -21.10
N ALA A 72 -11.79 -17.56 -20.40
CA ALA A 72 -10.36 -17.53 -20.13
C ALA A 72 -10.02 -17.74 -18.65
N TRP A 73 -11.00 -17.56 -17.75
CA TRP A 73 -10.83 -17.79 -16.31
C TRP A 73 -12.15 -18.24 -15.65
N PRO A 74 -12.15 -19.17 -14.68
CA PRO A 74 -10.98 -19.89 -14.16
C PRO A 74 -10.38 -20.85 -15.19
N GLU A 75 -9.12 -21.22 -15.01
CA GLU A 75 -8.46 -22.23 -15.84
C GLU A 75 -9.17 -23.60 -15.70
N PRO A 76 -9.30 -24.40 -16.77
CA PRO A 76 -10.12 -25.64 -16.78
C PRO A 76 -9.82 -26.67 -15.68
N ASP A 77 -8.61 -26.64 -15.11
CA ASP A 77 -8.14 -27.58 -14.08
C ASP A 77 -7.67 -26.85 -12.80
N SER A 78 -8.16 -25.63 -12.55
CA SER A 78 -7.78 -24.87 -11.36
C SER A 78 -8.12 -25.65 -10.08
N PRO A 79 -7.16 -25.85 -9.15
CA PRO A 79 -7.41 -26.51 -7.89
C PRO A 79 -8.17 -25.61 -6.88
N PHE A 80 -8.40 -24.35 -7.25
CA PHE A 80 -9.03 -23.37 -6.38
C PHE A 80 -10.55 -23.28 -6.62
N PRO A 81 -11.32 -22.91 -5.59
CA PRO A 81 -12.76 -22.66 -5.73
C PRO A 81 -13.09 -21.61 -6.81
N PRO A 82 -14.31 -21.64 -7.38
CA PRO A 82 -14.79 -20.59 -8.28
C PRO A 82 -14.63 -19.19 -7.68
N CYS A 83 -14.30 -18.22 -8.53
CA CYS A 83 -14.19 -16.82 -8.12
C CYS A 83 -15.59 -16.25 -7.88
N VAL A 84 -15.71 -15.40 -6.86
CA VAL A 84 -17.00 -14.82 -6.49
C VAL A 84 -16.85 -13.32 -6.21
N ILE A 85 -17.92 -12.59 -6.47
CA ILE A 85 -18.12 -11.22 -6.00
C ILE A 85 -19.06 -11.29 -4.81
N ARG A 86 -18.63 -10.77 -3.65
CA ARG A 86 -19.39 -10.81 -2.41
C ARG A 86 -19.83 -9.40 -2.03
N THR A 87 -21.13 -9.15 -2.05
CA THR A 87 -21.72 -7.91 -1.56
C THR A 87 -22.22 -8.09 -0.13
N LYS A 88 -22.16 -7.02 0.67
CA LYS A 88 -22.71 -7.03 2.03
C LYS A 88 -24.14 -6.52 2.06
N SER A 89 -24.94 -7.05 2.99
CA SER A 89 -26.23 -6.47 3.32
C SER A 89 -26.01 -5.10 3.98
N PRO A 90 -26.87 -4.10 3.72
CA PRO A 90 -26.81 -2.82 4.42
C PRO A 90 -26.88 -2.94 5.96
N ASP A 91 -27.50 -4.01 6.47
CA ASP A 91 -27.65 -4.26 7.91
C ASP A 91 -26.48 -5.04 8.53
N ASP A 92 -25.57 -5.60 7.71
CA ASP A 92 -24.39 -6.33 8.20
C ASP A 92 -23.28 -5.34 8.57
N ASN A 93 -23.09 -5.17 9.88
CA ASN A 93 -22.06 -4.30 10.46
C ASN A 93 -20.81 -5.08 10.89
N THR A 94 -20.62 -6.29 10.37
CA THR A 94 -19.39 -7.07 10.59
C THR A 94 -18.43 -6.84 9.43
N HIS A 95 -17.12 -6.78 9.69
CA HIS A 95 -16.11 -6.74 8.63
C HIS A 95 -14.85 -7.51 9.04
N ASN A 96 -14.27 -8.28 8.12
CA ASN A 96 -12.95 -8.89 8.27
C ASN A 96 -12.01 -8.33 7.21
N LEU A 97 -11.10 -7.44 7.61
CA LEU A 97 -10.14 -6.81 6.72
C LEU A 97 -8.77 -7.44 6.92
N VAL A 98 -8.13 -7.83 5.82
CA VAL A 98 -6.74 -8.33 5.82
C VAL A 98 -5.81 -7.22 5.35
N PHE A 99 -4.64 -7.08 5.94
CA PHE A 99 -3.65 -6.10 5.50
C PHE A 99 -2.20 -6.53 5.73
N GLY A 100 -1.30 -5.95 4.94
CA GLY A 100 0.15 -6.12 5.06
C GLY A 100 0.90 -5.30 4.00
N SER A 101 2.24 -5.32 4.05
CA SER A 101 3.12 -4.69 3.06
C SER A 101 4.38 -5.55 2.83
N CYS A 102 5.26 -5.10 1.94
CA CYS A 102 6.58 -5.71 1.72
C CYS A 102 6.46 -7.18 1.30
N ARG A 103 5.86 -7.39 0.14
CA ARG A 103 5.72 -8.72 -0.47
C ARG A 103 6.63 -8.79 -1.69
N ALA A 104 7.87 -9.26 -1.49
CA ALA A 104 8.72 -9.60 -2.62
C ALA A 104 8.15 -10.84 -3.34
N ALA A 105 8.32 -10.92 -4.66
CA ALA A 105 7.88 -12.09 -5.39
C ALA A 105 8.67 -13.35 -4.96
N LYS A 106 8.02 -14.52 -5.00
CA LYS A 106 8.71 -15.79 -4.80
C LYS A 106 9.83 -15.96 -5.81
N HIS A 107 10.92 -16.59 -5.38
CA HIS A 107 11.90 -17.08 -6.34
C HIS A 107 11.28 -18.20 -7.19
N ASP A 108 11.61 -18.26 -8.48
CA ASP A 108 11.09 -19.21 -9.48
C ASP A 108 11.53 -20.67 -9.28
N GLY A 109 11.90 -21.05 -8.06
CA GLY A 109 12.38 -22.39 -7.70
C GLY A 109 13.81 -22.70 -8.14
N ARG A 110 14.48 -21.85 -8.94
CA ARG A 110 15.90 -22.04 -9.32
C ARG A 110 16.85 -21.93 -8.12
N LYS A 111 16.41 -21.26 -7.05
CA LYS A 111 17.12 -21.14 -5.76
C LYS A 111 16.13 -21.31 -4.62
N ALA A 112 16.60 -21.82 -3.49
CA ALA A 112 15.81 -21.85 -2.26
C ALA A 112 15.41 -20.43 -1.87
N ASP A 113 14.13 -20.21 -1.57
CA ASP A 113 13.66 -18.92 -1.11
C ASP A 113 14.27 -18.61 0.26
N LYS A 114 15.05 -17.53 0.31
CA LYS A 114 15.73 -17.09 1.54
C LYS A 114 14.81 -16.24 2.41
N LEU A 115 13.70 -15.74 1.86
CA LEU A 115 12.77 -14.86 2.55
C LEU A 115 11.79 -15.66 3.44
N GLY A 116 11.75 -16.99 3.28
CA GLY A 116 10.86 -17.87 4.03
C GLY A 116 9.52 -18.08 3.31
N PRO A 117 8.50 -18.65 3.98
CA PRO A 117 7.18 -18.81 3.38
C PRO A 117 6.46 -17.47 3.27
N ASP A 118 5.82 -17.22 2.14
CA ASP A 118 4.95 -16.06 1.92
C ASP A 118 3.65 -16.19 2.73
N ALA A 119 3.32 -15.15 3.50
CA ALA A 119 2.17 -15.16 4.38
C ALA A 119 0.82 -15.08 3.64
N LEU A 120 0.76 -14.44 2.47
CA LEU A 120 -0.47 -14.38 1.68
C LEU A 120 -0.75 -15.70 0.97
N ASP A 121 0.27 -16.47 0.62
CA ASP A 121 0.05 -17.81 0.08
C ASP A 121 -0.44 -18.77 1.13
N ALA A 122 0.20 -18.78 2.30
CA ALA A 122 -0.29 -19.56 3.43
C ALA A 122 -1.73 -19.14 3.80
N PHE A 123 -2.07 -17.86 3.66
CA PHE A 123 -3.43 -17.36 3.82
C PHE A 123 -4.39 -17.89 2.74
N ALA A 124 -4.02 -17.79 1.47
CA ALA A 124 -4.83 -18.25 0.33
C ALA A 124 -5.07 -19.76 0.38
N LEU A 125 -4.03 -20.55 0.66
CA LEU A 125 -4.12 -22.01 0.80
C LEU A 125 -5.02 -22.41 1.97
N ARG A 126 -4.97 -21.69 3.10
CA ARG A 126 -5.92 -21.92 4.20
C ARG A 126 -7.34 -21.49 3.81
N MET A 127 -7.49 -20.35 3.13
CA MET A 127 -8.77 -19.78 2.75
C MET A 127 -9.51 -20.66 1.74
N LYS A 128 -8.81 -21.33 0.81
CA LYS A 128 -9.41 -22.21 -0.20
C LYS A 128 -10.25 -23.34 0.40
N ASP A 129 -9.87 -23.80 1.60
CA ASP A 129 -10.53 -24.89 2.31
C ASP A 129 -11.55 -24.38 3.35
N GLN A 130 -11.76 -23.07 3.44
CA GLN A 130 -12.74 -22.43 4.32
C GLN A 130 -14.04 -22.12 3.58
N PRO A 131 -15.19 -22.14 4.29
CA PRO A 131 -16.45 -21.71 3.72
C PRO A 131 -16.41 -20.21 3.41
N VAL A 132 -17.12 -19.80 2.35
CA VAL A 132 -17.05 -18.45 1.78
C VAL A 132 -17.41 -17.34 2.78
N GLU A 133 -18.23 -17.64 3.79
CA GLU A 133 -18.64 -16.70 4.83
C GLU A 133 -17.49 -16.33 5.77
N GLN A 134 -16.40 -17.12 5.80
CA GLN A 134 -15.21 -16.82 6.60
C GLN A 134 -14.15 -16.02 5.83
N TRP A 135 -14.28 -15.90 4.51
CA TRP A 135 -13.31 -15.18 3.67
C TRP A 135 -13.32 -13.68 3.98
N PRO A 136 -12.17 -13.00 3.89
CA PRO A 136 -12.03 -11.59 4.24
C PRO A 136 -12.77 -10.68 3.26
N ASP A 137 -13.42 -9.65 3.78
CA ASP A 137 -14.22 -8.69 3.00
C ASP A 137 -13.35 -7.78 2.13
N ALA A 138 -12.10 -7.57 2.53
CA ALA A 138 -11.12 -6.86 1.72
C ALA A 138 -9.68 -7.22 2.11
N LEU A 139 -8.78 -7.00 1.16
CA LEU A 139 -7.33 -7.03 1.32
C LEU A 139 -6.77 -5.61 1.09
N LEU A 140 -5.94 -5.13 2.01
CA LEU A 140 -5.25 -3.84 1.92
C LEU A 140 -3.75 -4.08 1.84
N LEU A 141 -3.14 -3.79 0.68
CA LEU A 141 -1.68 -3.86 0.53
C LEU A 141 -1.10 -2.46 0.65
N LEU A 142 -0.26 -2.26 1.67
CA LEU A 142 0.18 -0.93 2.13
C LEU A 142 1.65 -0.68 1.75
N GLY A 143 1.99 -0.87 0.48
CA GLY A 143 3.33 -0.59 -0.04
C GLY A 143 4.14 -1.84 -0.37
N ASP A 144 5.11 -1.68 -1.27
CA ASP A 144 6.05 -2.69 -1.75
C ASP A 144 5.34 -3.91 -2.36
N GLN A 145 4.51 -3.66 -3.37
CA GLN A 145 3.87 -4.73 -4.16
C GLN A 145 4.84 -5.32 -5.18
N VAL A 146 5.79 -4.51 -5.64
CA VAL A 146 6.91 -4.88 -6.50
C VAL A 146 8.21 -4.28 -5.96
N TYR A 147 9.35 -4.89 -6.32
CA TYR A 147 10.69 -4.40 -5.97
C TYR A 147 11.44 -3.99 -7.24
N ALA A 148 11.29 -2.73 -7.62
CA ALA A 148 11.80 -2.17 -8.87
C ALA A 148 13.34 -2.04 -8.91
N ASP A 149 13.95 -1.86 -7.76
CA ASP A 149 15.40 -1.74 -7.57
C ASP A 149 16.07 -3.02 -7.04
N GLU A 150 15.28 -3.92 -6.44
CA GLU A 150 15.74 -5.23 -6.01
C GLU A 150 15.00 -6.40 -6.69
N PRO A 151 14.94 -6.46 -8.04
CA PRO A 151 14.24 -7.53 -8.73
C PRO A 151 14.89 -8.89 -8.49
N THR A 152 14.10 -9.95 -8.68
CA THR A 152 14.55 -11.33 -8.56
C THR A 152 15.66 -11.65 -9.58
N PRO A 153 16.43 -12.73 -9.38
CA PRO A 153 17.40 -13.18 -10.37
C PRO A 153 16.80 -13.41 -11.77
N ARG A 154 15.56 -13.94 -11.87
CA ARG A 154 14.85 -14.16 -13.13
C ARG A 154 14.65 -12.86 -13.90
N ILE A 155 14.13 -11.85 -13.22
CA ILE A 155 13.93 -10.52 -13.81
C ILE A 155 15.26 -9.88 -14.19
N LYS A 156 16.30 -10.00 -13.36
CA LYS A 156 17.64 -9.46 -13.66
C LYS A 156 18.24 -10.07 -14.93
N GLU A 157 18.07 -11.37 -15.15
CA GLU A 157 18.46 -12.06 -16.39
C GLU A 157 17.67 -11.52 -17.59
N TRP A 158 16.34 -11.44 -17.47
CA TRP A 158 15.46 -10.92 -18.51
C TRP A 158 15.77 -9.45 -18.89
N LEU A 159 16.04 -8.59 -17.89
CA LEU A 159 16.45 -7.20 -18.11
C LEU A 159 17.80 -7.10 -18.85
N ALA A 160 18.75 -7.98 -18.53
CA ALA A 160 20.06 -7.99 -19.18
C ALA A 160 19.94 -8.34 -20.68
N GLU A 161 19.06 -9.29 -21.01
CA GLU A 161 18.73 -9.65 -22.38
C GLU A 161 17.97 -8.54 -23.11
N ARG A 162 16.90 -7.99 -22.50
CA ARG A 162 16.06 -6.94 -23.11
C ARG A 162 16.85 -5.68 -23.42
N ARG A 163 17.76 -5.27 -22.52
CA ARG A 163 18.48 -4.00 -22.64
C ARG A 163 19.88 -4.13 -23.21
N ASP A 164 20.34 -5.33 -23.56
CA ASP A 164 21.73 -5.61 -23.99
C ASP A 164 22.76 -5.01 -23.00
N GLY A 165 22.49 -5.19 -21.70
CA GLY A 165 23.35 -4.71 -20.62
C GLY A 165 23.42 -3.19 -20.39
N ARG A 166 22.55 -2.37 -21.01
CA ARG A 166 22.44 -0.92 -20.73
C ARG A 166 22.11 -0.66 -19.26
N GLU A 167 22.57 0.49 -18.75
CA GLU A 167 22.32 0.95 -17.38
C GLU A 167 20.88 1.45 -17.19
N PRO A 168 20.31 1.34 -15.97
CA PRO A 168 20.89 0.75 -14.77
C PRO A 168 20.90 -0.78 -14.84
N LYS A 169 21.96 -1.44 -14.38
CA LYS A 169 21.96 -2.90 -14.31
C LYS A 169 21.09 -3.40 -13.15
N GLY A 170 20.18 -4.31 -13.45
CA GLY A 170 19.37 -5.00 -12.44
C GLY A 170 18.34 -4.13 -11.74
N GLU A 171 17.95 -2.99 -12.34
CA GLU A 171 16.81 -2.16 -11.91
C GLU A 171 15.87 -1.91 -13.10
N VAL A 172 14.56 -1.75 -12.88
CA VAL A 172 13.59 -1.45 -13.95
C VAL A 172 13.52 0.05 -14.27
N VAL A 173 13.14 0.37 -15.50
CA VAL A 173 13.08 1.72 -16.08
C VAL A 173 11.87 1.88 -17.00
N GLU A 174 11.57 0.91 -17.87
CA GLU A 174 10.49 1.03 -18.86
C GLU A 174 9.15 0.46 -18.35
N PHE A 175 8.01 0.92 -18.89
CA PHE A 175 6.68 0.41 -18.50
C PHE A 175 6.57 -1.12 -18.65
N ARG A 176 7.12 -1.68 -19.74
CA ARG A 176 7.16 -3.13 -19.97
C ARG A 176 7.98 -3.88 -18.92
N GLU A 177 9.00 -3.24 -18.36
CA GLU A 177 9.84 -3.81 -17.30
C GLU A 177 9.09 -3.83 -15.97
N TYR A 178 8.32 -2.77 -15.65
CA TYR A 178 7.41 -2.78 -14.50
C TYR A 178 6.32 -3.85 -14.63
N ALA A 179 5.71 -3.99 -15.80
CA ALA A 179 4.72 -5.03 -16.05
C ALA A 179 5.25 -6.44 -15.78
N GLU A 180 6.52 -6.73 -16.12
CA GLU A 180 7.13 -8.02 -15.83
C GLU A 180 7.27 -8.27 -14.31
N LEU A 181 7.46 -7.22 -13.49
CA LEU A 181 7.43 -7.35 -12.04
C LEU A 181 6.04 -7.78 -11.56
N TYR A 182 4.97 -7.15 -12.09
CA TYR A 182 3.60 -7.52 -11.78
C TYR A 182 3.24 -8.93 -12.25
N HIS A 183 3.73 -9.34 -13.42
CA HIS A 183 3.57 -10.71 -13.92
C HIS A 183 4.22 -11.72 -12.96
N GLU A 184 5.38 -11.39 -12.41
CA GLU A 184 6.05 -12.25 -11.42
C GLU A 184 5.32 -12.28 -10.08
N THR A 185 4.91 -11.11 -9.56
CA THR A 185 4.34 -11.01 -8.20
C THR A 185 2.88 -11.48 -8.14
N TRP A 186 2.08 -11.33 -9.20
CA TRP A 186 0.66 -11.69 -9.18
C TRP A 186 0.34 -12.93 -10.02
N GLY A 187 1.32 -13.46 -10.73
CA GLY A 187 1.14 -14.61 -11.61
C GLY A 187 1.12 -15.96 -10.89
N ASP A 188 1.52 -16.03 -9.61
CA ASP A 188 1.51 -17.27 -8.87
C ASP A 188 0.07 -17.71 -8.50
N PRO A 189 -0.27 -19.01 -8.62
CA PRO A 189 -1.67 -19.45 -8.61
C PRO A 189 -2.45 -19.08 -7.34
N GLU A 190 -1.81 -19.17 -6.18
CA GLU A 190 -2.40 -18.82 -4.88
C GLU A 190 -2.82 -17.35 -4.81
N ILE A 191 -1.92 -16.44 -5.20
CA ILE A 191 -2.19 -15.00 -5.21
C ILE A 191 -3.16 -14.63 -6.30
N ARG A 192 -3.00 -15.19 -7.50
CA ARG A 192 -3.91 -14.91 -8.62
C ARG A 192 -5.35 -15.27 -8.24
N TRP A 193 -5.55 -16.38 -7.53
CA TRP A 193 -6.86 -16.75 -7.00
C TRP A 193 -7.32 -15.87 -5.81
N LEU A 194 -6.42 -15.53 -4.88
CA LEU A 194 -6.77 -14.64 -3.77
C LEU A 194 -7.26 -13.28 -4.29
N LEU A 195 -6.51 -12.71 -5.24
CA LEU A 195 -6.80 -11.43 -5.89
C LEU A 195 -8.08 -11.48 -6.73
N SER A 196 -8.45 -12.63 -7.30
CA SER A 196 -9.68 -12.76 -8.08
C SER A 196 -10.95 -12.85 -7.24
N THR A 197 -10.86 -12.98 -5.91
CA THR A 197 -12.06 -13.22 -5.08
C THR A 197 -12.13 -12.36 -3.82
N VAL A 198 -11.00 -11.76 -3.42
CA VAL A 198 -10.94 -10.80 -2.31
C VAL A 198 -10.77 -9.39 -2.87
N PRO A 199 -11.71 -8.46 -2.61
CA PRO A 199 -11.59 -7.07 -3.05
C PRO A 199 -10.32 -6.42 -2.52
N THR A 200 -9.42 -6.06 -3.42
CA THR A 200 -8.07 -5.62 -3.06
C THR A 200 -7.87 -4.13 -3.34
N SER A 201 -7.46 -3.39 -2.30
CA SER A 201 -7.03 -1.99 -2.40
C SER A 201 -5.54 -1.89 -2.08
N MET A 202 -4.84 -0.98 -2.75
CA MET A 202 -3.38 -0.89 -2.68
C MET A 202 -2.91 0.56 -2.56
N ILE A 203 -1.70 0.78 -2.07
CA ILE A 203 -0.95 2.04 -2.16
C ILE A 203 0.53 1.68 -2.25
N PHE A 204 1.31 2.37 -3.07
CA PHE A 204 2.74 2.09 -3.23
C PHE A 204 3.57 2.52 -2.01
N ASP A 205 4.77 1.94 -1.90
CA ASP A 205 5.88 2.51 -1.13
C ASP A 205 7.04 2.91 -2.07
N ASP A 206 8.24 3.07 -1.54
CA ASP A 206 9.42 3.37 -2.32
C ASP A 206 9.85 2.25 -3.25
N HIS A 207 9.89 0.97 -2.84
CA HIS A 207 10.39 -0.09 -3.74
C HIS A 207 9.50 -0.31 -4.98
N ASP A 208 8.26 0.17 -4.98
CA ASP A 208 7.43 0.23 -6.18
C ASP A 208 8.02 1.16 -7.26
N VAL A 209 8.87 2.12 -6.89
CA VAL A 209 9.61 2.98 -7.80
C VAL A 209 11.10 2.74 -7.68
N ARG A 210 11.69 2.98 -6.51
CA ARG A 210 13.09 2.73 -6.13
C ARG A 210 13.24 3.01 -4.64
N ASP A 211 13.99 2.17 -3.92
CA ASP A 211 14.46 2.43 -2.54
C ASP A 211 14.83 3.91 -2.29
N ASP A 212 14.36 4.42 -1.14
CA ASP A 212 14.50 5.80 -0.67
C ASP A 212 13.72 6.85 -1.51
N TRP A 213 12.76 6.44 -2.34
CA TRP A 213 12.06 7.36 -3.24
C TRP A 213 11.41 8.52 -2.49
N ASN A 214 11.78 9.73 -2.93
CA ASN A 214 11.38 11.01 -2.35
C ASN A 214 11.77 11.14 -0.86
N THR A 215 12.86 10.50 -0.41
CA THR A 215 13.38 10.69 0.95
C THR A 215 13.81 12.14 1.21
N SER A 216 14.32 12.88 0.23
CA SER A 216 14.69 14.30 0.39
C SER A 216 14.86 15.05 -0.93
N ARG A 217 14.95 16.39 -0.88
CA ARG A 217 15.33 17.21 -2.05
C ARG A 217 16.69 16.79 -2.60
N THR A 218 17.68 16.60 -1.72
CA THR A 218 19.03 16.21 -2.14
C THR A 218 19.02 14.86 -2.86
N TRP A 219 18.21 13.90 -2.39
CA TRP A 219 18.00 12.64 -3.09
C TRP A 219 17.35 12.86 -4.47
N ARG A 220 16.30 13.68 -4.58
CA ARG A 220 15.65 14.00 -5.87
C ARG A 220 16.64 14.63 -6.85
N GLU A 221 17.47 15.57 -6.41
CA GLU A 221 18.51 16.19 -7.23
C GLU A 221 19.59 15.19 -7.69
N GLN A 222 19.93 14.20 -6.85
CA GLN A 222 20.87 13.15 -7.21
C GLN A 222 20.28 12.20 -8.25
N MET A 223 19.01 11.80 -8.07
CA MET A 223 18.31 10.94 -9.02
C MET A 223 18.04 11.63 -10.35
N ALA A 224 17.66 12.90 -10.35
CA ALA A 224 17.45 13.70 -11.56
C ALA A 224 18.72 13.82 -12.44
N ARG A 225 19.92 13.59 -11.88
CA ARG A 225 21.18 13.54 -12.65
C ARG A 225 21.44 12.19 -13.32
N LYS A 226 20.70 11.14 -12.98
CA LYS A 226 20.81 9.83 -13.62
C LYS A 226 20.11 9.89 -14.98
N PRO A 227 20.76 9.44 -16.07
CA PRO A 227 20.21 9.57 -17.42
C PRO A 227 18.92 8.77 -17.64
N TRP A 228 18.69 7.72 -16.84
CA TRP A 228 17.52 6.84 -16.91
C TRP A 228 16.38 7.23 -15.95
N TRP A 229 16.63 8.16 -15.02
CA TRP A 229 15.63 8.49 -13.99
C TRP A 229 14.34 9.09 -14.55
N PRO A 230 14.37 10.04 -15.51
CA PRO A 230 13.14 10.62 -16.07
C PRO A 230 12.23 9.56 -16.71
N GLU A 231 12.81 8.56 -17.36
CA GLU A 231 12.05 7.45 -17.94
C GLU A 231 11.45 6.57 -16.85
N ARG A 232 12.26 6.18 -15.86
CA ARG A 232 11.82 5.34 -14.73
C ARG A 232 10.67 5.94 -13.94
N ILE A 233 10.74 7.21 -13.58
CA ILE A 233 9.72 7.82 -12.73
C ILE A 233 8.38 7.90 -13.47
N ARG A 234 8.40 8.21 -14.77
CA ARG A 234 7.20 8.23 -15.61
C ARG A 234 6.60 6.84 -15.77
N ALA A 235 7.42 5.85 -16.11
CA ALA A 235 6.98 4.47 -16.25
C ALA A 235 6.47 3.87 -14.94
N GLY A 236 7.15 4.15 -13.81
CA GLY A 236 6.76 3.66 -12.49
C GLY A 236 5.39 4.17 -12.07
N LEU A 237 5.15 5.48 -12.14
CA LEU A 237 3.85 6.08 -11.82
C LEU A 237 2.76 5.69 -12.83
N ALA A 238 3.09 5.57 -14.13
CA ALA A 238 2.15 5.05 -15.13
C ALA A 238 1.74 3.60 -14.82
N SER A 239 2.70 2.75 -14.46
CA SER A 239 2.43 1.37 -14.06
C SER A 239 1.61 1.30 -12.78
N TYR A 240 1.92 2.11 -11.77
CA TYR A 240 1.12 2.20 -10.56
C TYR A 240 -0.33 2.60 -10.85
N TRP A 241 -0.54 3.57 -11.76
CA TRP A 241 -1.89 3.96 -12.15
C TRP A 241 -2.69 2.76 -12.69
N VAL A 242 -2.12 2.03 -13.66
CA VAL A 242 -2.80 0.91 -14.34
C VAL A 242 -3.02 -0.28 -13.41
N TYR A 243 -1.98 -0.73 -12.71
CA TYR A 243 -2.01 -1.97 -11.92
C TYR A 243 -2.70 -1.75 -10.56
N GLN A 244 -2.47 -0.61 -9.90
CA GLN A 244 -2.90 -0.41 -8.52
C GLN A 244 -3.98 0.67 -8.36
N GLN A 245 -3.71 1.92 -8.77
CA GLN A 245 -4.60 3.05 -8.46
C GLN A 245 -5.99 2.89 -9.08
N LEU A 246 -6.03 2.49 -10.35
CA LEU A 246 -7.26 2.44 -11.13
C LEU A 246 -8.35 1.61 -10.42
N GLY A 247 -7.95 0.52 -9.76
CA GLY A 247 -8.90 -0.32 -9.02
C GLY A 247 -9.28 0.19 -7.63
N ASN A 248 -8.59 1.18 -7.07
CA ASN A 248 -8.92 1.71 -5.74
C ASN A 248 -10.20 2.57 -5.75
N LEU A 249 -10.52 3.15 -6.89
CA LEU A 249 -11.65 4.08 -7.06
C LEU A 249 -12.97 3.31 -7.18
N ASP A 250 -14.03 3.86 -6.58
CA ASP A 250 -15.36 3.33 -6.76
C ASP A 250 -15.90 3.63 -8.18
N PRO A 251 -16.89 2.85 -8.68
CA PRO A 251 -17.42 3.03 -10.03
C PRO A 251 -17.94 4.42 -10.40
N ASP A 252 -18.44 5.20 -9.44
CA ASP A 252 -19.02 6.51 -9.71
C ASP A 252 -17.93 7.59 -9.73
N THR A 253 -16.89 7.45 -8.90
CA THR A 253 -15.65 8.24 -9.01
C THR A 253 -14.93 7.93 -10.32
N LEU A 254 -14.82 6.65 -10.71
CA LEU A 254 -14.20 6.23 -11.98
C LEU A 254 -14.90 6.84 -13.19
N ALA A 255 -16.24 6.91 -13.19
CA ALA A 255 -17.01 7.51 -14.27
C ALA A 255 -16.74 9.01 -14.46
N GLN A 256 -16.16 9.67 -13.45
CA GLN A 256 -15.81 11.09 -13.44
C GLN A 256 -14.30 11.33 -13.54
N ASP A 257 -13.49 10.27 -13.60
CA ASP A 257 -12.03 10.39 -13.66
C ASP A 257 -11.58 10.76 -15.09
N ASP A 258 -11.02 11.96 -15.22
CA ASP A 258 -10.60 12.52 -16.52
C ASP A 258 -9.54 11.65 -17.22
N LEU A 259 -8.61 11.06 -16.46
CA LEU A 259 -7.54 10.23 -17.03
C LEU A 259 -8.09 8.91 -17.54
N PHE A 260 -8.91 8.23 -16.73
CA PHE A 260 -9.59 7.00 -17.12
C PHE A 260 -10.47 7.20 -18.34
N GLY A 261 -11.24 8.29 -18.39
CA GLY A 261 -12.06 8.66 -19.55
C GLY A 261 -11.21 8.84 -20.82
N LYS A 262 -10.06 9.52 -20.73
CA LYS A 262 -9.14 9.69 -21.86
C LYS A 262 -8.52 8.36 -22.33
N VAL A 263 -8.05 7.55 -21.39
CA VAL A 263 -7.38 6.27 -21.69
C VAL A 263 -8.34 5.28 -22.34
N THR A 264 -9.58 5.19 -21.83
CA THR A 264 -10.57 4.22 -22.35
C THR A 264 -11.25 4.65 -23.65
N SER A 265 -11.22 5.95 -23.99
CA SER A 265 -11.75 6.47 -25.25
C SER A 265 -10.70 6.66 -26.35
N ALA A 266 -9.42 6.54 -26.01
CA ALA A 266 -8.34 6.66 -26.98
C ALA A 266 -8.34 5.50 -27.98
N GLU A 267 -8.04 5.81 -29.24
CA GLU A 267 -7.72 4.81 -30.25
C GLU A 267 -6.20 4.58 -30.25
N GLY A 268 -5.77 3.35 -29.95
CA GLY A 268 -4.37 2.95 -29.97
C GLY A 268 -3.65 3.06 -28.63
N ASP A 269 -2.33 3.17 -28.68
CA ASP A 269 -1.43 3.16 -27.52
C ASP A 269 -1.56 4.45 -26.69
N THR A 270 -1.81 4.28 -25.39
CA THR A 270 -1.96 5.37 -24.41
C THR A 270 -0.75 5.57 -23.50
N GLN A 271 0.38 4.87 -23.73
CA GLN A 271 1.57 4.96 -22.88
C GLN A 271 2.09 6.39 -22.74
N ALA A 272 2.21 7.14 -23.85
CA ALA A 272 2.69 8.53 -23.80
C ALA A 272 1.77 9.44 -22.96
N LEU A 273 0.45 9.20 -23.03
CA LEU A 273 -0.54 9.96 -22.25
C LEU A 273 -0.39 9.67 -20.75
N LEU A 274 -0.19 8.41 -20.38
CA LEU A 274 0.05 8.02 -18.99
C LEU A 274 1.40 8.55 -18.47
N GLU A 275 2.45 8.53 -19.29
CA GLU A 275 3.77 9.06 -18.93
C GLU A 275 3.75 10.58 -18.75
N GLU A 276 2.99 11.32 -19.56
CA GLU A 276 2.79 12.77 -19.38
C GLU A 276 2.06 13.07 -18.07
N PHE A 277 1.01 12.32 -17.76
CA PHE A 277 0.32 12.43 -16.48
C PHE A 277 1.26 12.10 -15.30
N ALA A 278 2.04 11.04 -15.42
CA ALA A 278 3.02 10.63 -14.42
C ALA A 278 4.08 11.71 -14.16
N GLU A 279 4.59 12.34 -15.22
CA GLU A 279 5.52 13.47 -15.09
C GLU A 279 4.90 14.64 -14.31
N ALA A 280 3.65 14.98 -14.63
CA ALA A 280 2.90 16.01 -13.89
C ALA A 280 2.64 15.62 -12.43
N ALA A 281 2.41 14.34 -12.14
CA ALA A 281 2.16 13.83 -10.78
C ALA A 281 3.43 13.83 -9.90
N ASP A 282 4.60 13.50 -10.44
CA ASP A 282 5.88 13.59 -9.70
C ASP A 282 6.27 15.06 -9.43
N ALA A 283 5.98 15.96 -10.37
CA ALA A 283 6.34 17.36 -10.30
C ALA A 283 5.83 18.03 -9.02
N GLU A 284 6.72 18.75 -8.36
CA GLU A 284 6.41 19.57 -7.19
C GLU A 284 6.50 21.04 -7.58
N LEU A 285 5.37 21.74 -7.51
CA LEU A 285 5.23 23.13 -7.96
C LEU A 285 4.74 23.98 -6.79
N ASP A 286 5.57 24.90 -6.32
CA ASP A 286 5.25 25.85 -5.23
C ASP A 286 4.69 25.17 -3.96
N GLY A 287 5.28 24.04 -3.57
CA GLY A 287 4.86 23.27 -2.39
C GLY A 287 3.56 22.48 -2.58
N ARG A 288 3.17 22.22 -3.84
CA ARG A 288 1.96 21.48 -4.21
C ARG A 288 2.26 20.37 -5.20
N LYS A 289 1.33 19.42 -5.28
CA LYS A 289 1.26 18.39 -6.30
C LYS A 289 0.07 18.67 -7.20
N SER A 290 0.18 18.32 -8.49
CA SER A 290 -0.91 18.49 -9.46
C SER A 290 -2.09 17.54 -9.21
N THR A 291 -1.79 16.42 -8.55
CA THR A 291 -2.72 15.35 -8.17
C THR A 291 -2.15 14.59 -6.97
N TRP A 292 -2.90 13.65 -6.42
CA TRP A 292 -2.45 12.76 -5.36
C TRP A 292 -3.05 11.36 -5.52
N TRP A 293 -2.46 10.40 -4.82
CA TRP A 293 -2.85 8.99 -4.88
C TRP A 293 -3.66 8.54 -3.65
N SER A 294 -3.80 9.40 -2.65
CA SER A 294 -4.69 9.18 -1.50
C SER A 294 -6.14 8.95 -1.92
N TYR A 295 -6.82 8.03 -1.25
CA TYR A 295 -8.21 7.68 -1.54
C TYR A 295 -8.99 7.30 -0.29
N ARG A 296 -10.32 7.23 -0.45
CA ARG A 296 -11.27 6.86 0.60
C ARG A 296 -12.05 5.64 0.15
N ARG A 297 -12.28 4.71 1.07
CA ARG A 297 -13.18 3.58 0.90
C ARG A 297 -14.05 3.42 2.14
N ASP A 298 -15.33 3.14 1.96
CA ASP A 298 -16.24 2.86 3.07
C ASP A 298 -16.70 1.41 3.00
N PHE A 299 -16.59 0.71 4.13
CA PHE A 299 -17.11 -0.63 4.36
C PHE A 299 -18.24 -0.51 5.39
N GLY A 300 -19.47 -0.29 4.91
CA GLY A 300 -20.60 -0.02 5.80
C GLY A 300 -20.31 1.16 6.74
N ARG A 301 -20.28 0.90 8.05
CA ARG A 301 -19.96 1.88 9.10
C ARG A 301 -18.46 1.98 9.44
N VAL A 302 -17.57 1.45 8.60
CA VAL A 302 -16.12 1.55 8.74
C VAL A 302 -15.56 2.39 7.61
N ARG A 303 -14.94 3.52 7.93
CA ARG A 303 -14.25 4.34 6.93
C ARG A 303 -12.78 3.99 6.86
N LEU A 304 -12.24 3.87 5.66
CA LEU A 304 -10.81 3.77 5.36
C LEU A 304 -10.36 5.02 4.59
N LEU A 305 -9.34 5.70 5.10
CA LEU A 305 -8.60 6.74 4.39
C LEU A 305 -7.18 6.25 4.15
N VAL A 306 -6.76 6.12 2.90
CA VAL A 306 -5.39 5.72 2.58
C VAL A 306 -4.60 6.95 2.15
N ILE A 307 -3.45 7.15 2.79
CA ILE A 307 -2.57 8.30 2.59
C ILE A 307 -1.37 7.86 1.76
N ASP A 308 -1.13 8.57 0.66
CA ASP A 308 0.12 8.47 -0.11
C ASP A 308 1.26 9.16 0.63
N THR A 309 2.11 8.38 1.28
CA THR A 309 3.26 8.90 2.05
C THR A 309 4.56 8.99 1.26
N ARG A 310 4.50 8.90 -0.08
CA ARG A 310 5.69 8.85 -0.96
C ARG A 310 5.63 9.89 -2.09
N CYS A 311 4.66 9.82 -2.99
CA CYS A 311 4.55 10.80 -4.08
C CYS A 311 3.95 12.12 -3.60
N GLY A 312 3.09 12.09 -2.57
CA GLY A 312 2.49 13.26 -1.93
C GLY A 312 3.49 14.18 -1.20
N ARG A 313 4.71 13.69 -0.92
CA ARG A 313 5.75 14.43 -0.19
C ARG A 313 6.09 15.77 -0.85
N ILE A 314 6.23 16.79 -0.02
CA ILE A 314 6.71 18.13 -0.37
C ILE A 314 8.12 18.28 0.21
N LEU A 315 9.10 18.49 -0.67
CA LEU A 315 10.52 18.51 -0.35
C LEU A 315 11.17 19.86 -0.70
N ASP A 316 10.47 20.72 -1.44
CA ASP A 316 10.80 22.10 -1.72
C ASP A 316 10.22 23.03 -0.64
N GLY A 317 11.11 23.71 0.09
CA GLY A 317 10.73 24.59 1.18
C GLY A 317 10.44 23.83 2.47
N ASP A 318 9.22 23.94 2.97
CA ASP A 318 8.77 23.22 4.16
C ASP A 318 8.62 21.74 3.84
N ARG A 319 9.36 20.88 4.55
CA ARG A 319 9.30 19.44 4.37
C ARG A 319 8.00 18.88 4.96
N LEU A 320 7.11 18.37 4.10
CA LEU A 320 5.82 17.80 4.51
C LEU A 320 5.64 16.38 3.95
N MET A 321 5.03 15.51 4.74
CA MET A 321 4.72 14.13 4.33
C MET A 321 3.75 14.10 3.16
N ILE A 322 2.76 15.00 3.19
CA ILE A 322 1.81 15.26 2.10
C ILE A 322 1.58 16.77 1.98
N SER A 323 1.14 17.22 0.81
CA SER A 323 0.81 18.62 0.56
C SER A 323 -0.30 19.13 1.50
N ASN A 324 -0.40 20.46 1.66
CA ASN A 324 -1.47 21.05 2.46
C ASN A 324 -2.86 20.78 1.86
N ASP A 325 -2.98 20.83 0.53
CA ASP A 325 -4.24 20.60 -0.19
C ASP A 325 -4.72 19.15 0.00
N GLU A 326 -3.79 18.20 -0.05
CA GLU A 326 -4.07 16.78 0.21
C GLU A 326 -4.44 16.54 1.68
N PHE A 327 -3.74 17.18 2.63
CA PHE A 327 -4.15 17.14 4.04
C PHE A 327 -5.56 17.68 4.24
N ASP A 328 -5.92 18.80 3.61
CA ASP A 328 -7.27 19.36 3.69
C ASP A 328 -8.31 18.39 3.11
N TRP A 329 -7.95 17.65 2.06
CA TRP A 329 -8.77 16.57 1.52
C TRP A 329 -8.95 15.43 2.52
N ILE A 330 -7.88 15.00 3.20
CA ILE A 330 -7.94 13.99 4.27
C ILE A 330 -8.82 14.46 5.42
N GLU A 331 -8.67 15.71 5.87
CA GLU A 331 -9.47 16.26 6.97
C GLU A 331 -10.96 16.26 6.64
N ARG A 332 -11.35 16.72 5.44
CA ARG A 332 -12.75 16.68 4.98
C ARG A 332 -13.28 15.25 4.88
N ASN A 333 -12.47 14.32 4.39
CA ASN A 333 -12.89 12.93 4.24
C ASN A 333 -12.88 12.13 5.54
N ALA A 334 -12.26 12.65 6.60
CA ALA A 334 -12.32 12.08 7.94
C ALA A 334 -13.57 12.51 8.73
N GLU A 335 -14.37 13.42 8.20
CA GLU A 335 -15.64 13.85 8.81
C GLU A 335 -16.80 12.95 8.37
N GLY A 336 -17.72 12.64 9.29
CA GLY A 336 -18.93 11.88 8.99
C GLY A 336 -19.40 11.01 10.16
N ASP A 337 -20.48 10.27 9.94
CA ASP A 337 -20.99 9.28 10.89
C ASP A 337 -20.50 7.87 10.49
N PHE A 338 -19.59 7.32 11.30
CA PHE A 338 -19.08 5.96 11.18
C PHE A 338 -18.66 5.45 12.55
N ASP A 339 -18.63 4.12 12.71
CA ASP A 339 -18.27 3.48 13.97
C ASP A 339 -16.75 3.31 14.13
N HIS A 340 -16.00 3.24 13.02
CA HIS A 340 -14.56 3.11 13.03
C HIS A 340 -13.91 3.93 11.91
N LEU A 341 -12.77 4.54 12.21
CA LEU A 341 -11.89 5.16 11.22
C LEU A 341 -10.60 4.35 11.12
N LEU A 342 -10.29 3.92 9.90
CA LEU A 342 -9.02 3.30 9.53
C LEU A 342 -8.23 4.30 8.69
N ILE A 343 -6.94 4.41 8.97
CA ILE A 343 -6.01 5.22 8.21
C ILE A 343 -4.94 4.29 7.66
N GLY A 344 -4.93 4.03 6.35
CA GLY A 344 -3.84 3.31 5.67
C GLY A 344 -2.70 4.26 5.38
N SER A 345 -1.47 3.84 5.67
CA SER A 345 -0.25 4.61 5.41
C SER A 345 0.88 3.62 5.18
N SER A 346 1.62 3.71 4.07
CA SER A 346 2.74 2.77 3.82
C SER A 346 3.75 2.84 4.96
N LEU A 347 4.02 4.06 5.44
CA LEU A 347 4.92 4.33 6.56
C LEU A 347 4.21 4.41 7.93
N PRO A 348 4.77 3.79 8.99
CA PRO A 348 4.23 3.93 10.34
C PRO A 348 4.23 5.37 10.87
N TRP A 349 3.10 5.79 11.45
CA TRP A 349 2.93 7.06 12.16
C TRP A 349 3.69 7.13 13.49
N LEU A 350 3.61 6.06 14.29
CA LEU A 350 4.18 5.93 15.64
C LEU A 350 5.31 4.91 15.66
N MET A 351 6.53 5.42 15.65
CA MET A 351 7.75 4.62 15.70
C MET A 351 8.17 4.27 17.14
N PRO A 352 9.13 3.34 17.33
CA PRO A 352 9.82 3.23 18.61
C PRO A 352 10.29 4.61 19.08
N HIS A 353 10.02 4.97 20.34
CA HIS A 353 10.22 6.33 20.87
C HIS A 353 11.59 6.92 20.56
N GLY A 354 12.66 6.14 20.75
CA GLY A 354 14.01 6.59 20.42
C GLY A 354 14.19 6.88 18.93
N LEU A 355 13.66 6.04 18.04
CA LEU A 355 13.74 6.24 16.60
C LEU A 355 12.90 7.45 16.15
N SER A 356 11.73 7.66 16.73
CA SER A 356 10.91 8.85 16.52
C SER A 356 11.70 10.15 16.82
N HIS A 357 12.33 10.23 18.00
CA HIS A 357 13.14 11.40 18.34
C HIS A 357 14.41 11.53 17.49
N LEU A 358 15.03 10.41 17.09
CA LEU A 358 16.19 10.42 16.20
C LEU A 358 15.82 11.01 14.83
N GLN A 359 14.67 10.64 14.27
CA GLN A 359 14.18 11.17 13.00
C GLN A 359 13.91 12.68 13.09
N SER A 360 13.22 13.16 14.13
CA SER A 360 13.00 14.62 14.28
C SER A 360 14.31 15.40 14.51
N LEU A 361 15.27 14.82 15.23
CA LEU A 361 16.61 15.40 15.38
C LEU A 361 17.37 15.43 14.05
N ASN A 362 17.26 14.38 13.25
CA ASN A 362 17.85 14.31 11.92
C ASN A 362 17.25 15.36 10.99
N GLU A 363 15.92 15.51 10.97
CA GLU A 363 15.22 16.54 10.21
C GLU A 363 15.77 17.94 10.52
N HIS A 364 15.83 18.28 11.81
CA HIS A 364 16.40 19.56 12.26
C HIS A 364 17.88 19.71 11.91
N ALA A 365 18.67 18.63 11.94
CA ALA A 365 20.09 18.68 11.59
C ALA A 365 20.31 18.87 10.08
N ALA A 366 19.56 18.17 9.24
CA ALA A 366 19.63 18.23 7.79
C ALA A 366 19.19 19.61 7.25
N ALA A 367 18.29 20.30 7.95
CA ALA A 367 17.86 21.66 7.61
C ALA A 367 18.94 22.75 7.85
N LYS A 368 20.06 22.42 8.51
CA LYS A 368 21.13 23.40 8.79
C LYS A 368 21.97 23.67 7.54
N PRO A 369 22.49 24.89 7.34
CA PRO A 369 23.37 25.17 6.22
C PRO A 369 24.75 24.51 6.36
N GLY A 370 25.43 24.30 5.23
CA GLY A 370 26.82 23.86 5.18
C GLY A 370 27.02 22.39 5.57
N TRP A 371 28.22 22.07 6.09
CA TRP A 371 28.64 20.69 6.32
C TRP A 371 27.78 19.93 7.34
N ARG A 372 27.13 20.63 8.29
CA ARG A 372 26.25 20.02 9.29
C ARG A 372 24.97 19.50 8.65
N GLY A 373 24.35 20.28 7.75
CA GLY A 373 23.21 19.84 6.95
C GLY A 373 23.55 18.67 6.08
N ALA A 374 24.67 18.75 5.35
CA ALA A 374 25.16 17.67 4.49
C ALA A 374 25.41 16.36 5.27
N LEU A 375 25.93 16.45 6.50
CA LEU A 375 26.08 15.27 7.36
C LEU A 375 24.73 14.73 7.83
N GLY A 376 23.80 15.59 8.23
CA GLY A 376 22.44 15.20 8.60
C GLY A 376 21.72 14.50 7.44
N GLU A 377 21.83 15.04 6.24
CA GLU A 377 21.29 14.46 5.03
C GLU A 377 21.92 13.11 4.69
N ARG A 378 23.24 12.98 4.82
CA ARG A 378 23.91 11.68 4.66
C ARG A 378 23.42 10.65 5.67
N VAL A 379 23.20 11.06 6.93
CA VAL A 379 22.64 10.17 7.96
C VAL A 379 21.21 9.79 7.64
N ARG A 380 20.41 10.70 7.04
CA ARG A 380 19.03 10.44 6.64
C ARG A 380 18.94 9.27 5.66
N GLN A 381 19.68 9.37 4.55
CA GLN A 381 19.68 8.40 3.45
C GLN A 381 20.33 7.06 3.81
N VAL A 382 21.23 7.02 4.82
CA VAL A 382 21.92 5.77 5.20
C VAL A 382 21.13 4.97 6.24
N ALA A 383 20.20 5.62 6.93
CA ALA A 383 19.45 5.03 8.03
C ALA A 383 17.93 5.12 7.84
N ASP A 384 17.49 5.38 6.60
CA ASP A 384 16.10 5.38 6.14
C ASP A 384 15.19 6.21 7.07
N LEU A 385 15.69 7.40 7.43
CA LEU A 385 15.02 8.29 8.39
C LEU A 385 13.94 9.12 7.69
N GLU A 386 12.87 8.44 7.28
CA GLU A 386 11.86 9.03 6.40
C GLU A 386 10.40 8.75 6.79
N HIS A 387 10.17 8.23 7.98
CA HIS A 387 8.80 8.01 8.47
C HIS A 387 8.17 9.32 8.94
N TRP A 388 6.92 9.27 9.43
CA TRP A 388 6.20 10.46 9.91
C TRP A 388 7.01 11.36 10.86
N PRO A 389 7.77 10.86 11.86
CA PRO A 389 8.58 11.72 12.72
C PRO A 389 9.75 12.47 12.02
N ALA A 390 10.13 12.09 10.81
CA ALA A 390 11.08 12.80 9.93
C ALA A 390 10.44 13.93 9.12
N PHE A 391 9.12 14.12 9.27
CA PHE A 391 8.29 15.18 8.71
C PHE A 391 7.48 15.82 9.84
N ARG A 392 8.16 16.51 10.77
CA ARG A 392 7.61 16.86 12.09
C ARG A 392 6.28 17.61 12.02
N ALA A 393 6.16 18.57 11.10
CA ALA A 393 4.94 19.35 10.94
C ALA A 393 3.73 18.46 10.57
N SER A 394 3.93 17.51 9.64
CA SER A 394 2.90 16.57 9.22
C SER A 394 2.57 15.55 10.29
N PHE A 395 3.56 15.04 11.02
CA PHE A 395 3.34 14.16 12.19
C PHE A 395 2.45 14.83 13.24
N GLU A 396 2.72 16.09 13.57
CA GLU A 396 1.89 16.84 14.51
C GLU A 396 0.48 17.10 13.99
N ARG A 397 0.35 17.45 12.70
CA ARG A 397 -0.95 17.72 12.07
C ARG A 397 -1.83 16.47 12.08
N LEU A 398 -1.30 15.33 11.65
CA LEU A 398 -2.02 14.04 11.70
C LEU A 398 -2.40 13.68 13.14
N SER A 399 -1.47 13.85 14.09
CA SER A 399 -1.74 13.58 15.51
C SER A 399 -2.88 14.44 16.06
N LYS A 400 -2.95 15.71 15.70
CA LYS A 400 -4.02 16.64 16.13
C LYS A 400 -5.35 16.32 15.44
N LEU A 401 -5.31 15.92 14.17
CA LEU A 401 -6.49 15.43 13.43
C LEU A 401 -7.11 14.21 14.12
N ILE A 402 -6.29 13.19 14.39
CA ILE A 402 -6.72 11.96 15.06
C ILE A 402 -7.30 12.27 16.46
N GLN A 403 -6.67 13.19 17.21
CA GLN A 403 -7.20 13.64 18.50
C GLN A 403 -8.58 14.28 18.35
N ARG A 404 -8.73 15.18 17.38
CA ARG A 404 -9.97 15.92 17.11
C ARG A 404 -11.11 14.98 16.76
N ILE A 405 -10.86 14.01 15.87
CA ILE A 405 -11.85 13.00 15.48
C ILE A 405 -12.21 12.11 16.67
N GLY A 406 -11.21 11.74 17.47
CA GLY A 406 -11.40 10.85 18.60
C GLY A 406 -12.05 11.46 19.84
N THR A 407 -12.43 12.76 19.81
CA THR A 407 -12.94 13.49 20.97
C THR A 407 -14.30 14.09 20.68
N GLY A 408 -15.25 13.88 21.59
CA GLY A 408 -16.57 14.49 21.55
C GLY A 408 -17.69 13.50 21.22
N GLU A 409 -18.92 14.00 21.32
CA GLU A 409 -20.11 13.23 20.99
C GLU A 409 -20.09 12.83 19.50
N GLY A 410 -20.35 11.55 19.23
CA GLY A 410 -20.31 11.02 17.86
C GLY A 410 -18.92 10.56 17.38
N SER A 411 -17.87 10.63 18.21
CA SER A 411 -16.57 10.06 17.85
C SER A 411 -16.66 8.56 17.49
N PRO A 412 -15.83 8.05 16.56
CA PRO A 412 -15.78 6.62 16.28
C PRO A 412 -15.39 5.84 17.53
N ALA A 413 -15.76 4.56 17.63
CA ALA A 413 -15.31 3.71 18.71
C ALA A 413 -13.79 3.50 18.65
N LYS A 414 -13.25 3.33 17.44
CA LYS A 414 -11.81 3.12 17.19
C LYS A 414 -11.29 4.01 16.08
N VAL A 415 -10.05 4.47 16.26
CA VAL A 415 -9.22 5.00 15.16
C VAL A 415 -7.99 4.12 15.05
N CYS A 416 -7.79 3.46 13.91
CA CYS A 416 -6.67 2.54 13.69
C CYS A 416 -5.83 3.00 12.50
N VAL A 417 -4.55 3.29 12.73
CA VAL A 417 -3.58 3.48 11.65
C VAL A 417 -3.00 2.12 11.27
N LEU A 418 -3.16 1.72 10.00
CA LEU A 418 -2.62 0.49 9.44
C LEU A 418 -1.37 0.83 8.63
N SER A 419 -0.25 0.16 8.88
CA SER A 419 1.02 0.49 8.21
C SER A 419 1.96 -0.68 7.96
N GLY A 420 3.01 -0.40 7.15
CA GLY A 420 3.98 -1.34 6.61
C GLY A 420 5.45 -0.91 6.79
N ASP A 421 6.26 -1.10 5.74
CA ASP A 421 7.67 -0.68 5.54
C ASP A 421 8.74 -1.35 6.41
N VAL A 422 8.56 -1.39 7.74
CA VAL A 422 9.68 -1.60 8.68
C VAL A 422 10.18 -3.04 8.87
N HIS A 423 9.71 -3.99 8.06
CA HIS A 423 10.08 -5.42 8.10
C HIS A 423 9.93 -6.10 9.48
N HIS A 424 9.06 -5.58 10.34
CA HIS A 424 8.61 -6.24 11.55
C HIS A 424 7.23 -5.73 11.95
N SER A 425 6.50 -6.56 12.68
CA SER A 425 5.10 -6.27 13.03
C SER A 425 4.97 -5.89 14.50
N TYR A 426 4.10 -4.93 14.81
CA TYR A 426 3.83 -4.50 16.18
C TYR A 426 2.49 -3.79 16.28
N ALA A 427 1.98 -3.65 17.51
CA ALA A 427 0.82 -2.84 17.81
C ALA A 427 1.11 -1.89 18.96
N VAL A 428 0.69 -0.64 18.82
CA VAL A 428 0.79 0.40 19.86
C VAL A 428 -0.57 1.03 20.11
N ARG A 429 -0.79 1.44 21.37
CA ARG A 429 -1.92 2.26 21.77
C ARG A 429 -1.46 3.69 22.01
N ALA A 430 -2.13 4.64 21.36
CA ALA A 430 -1.93 6.07 21.53
C ALA A 430 -2.63 6.59 22.80
N GLU A 431 -1.97 7.51 23.50
CA GLU A 431 -2.43 8.10 24.75
C GLU A 431 -2.21 9.62 24.70
N TYR A 432 -3.31 10.38 24.57
CA TYR A 432 -3.28 11.84 24.54
C TYR A 432 -3.29 12.44 25.95
N PRO A 433 -2.71 13.64 26.16
CA PRO A 433 -2.74 14.33 27.46
C PRO A 433 -4.17 14.58 27.97
N LYS A 434 -5.09 14.88 27.06
CA LYS A 434 -6.53 14.85 27.32
C LYS A 434 -7.06 13.54 26.73
N PRO A 435 -7.69 12.67 27.54
CA PRO A 435 -8.25 11.43 27.04
C PRO A 435 -9.25 11.67 25.90
N THR A 436 -9.18 10.79 24.90
CA THR A 436 -10.13 10.71 23.78
C THR A 436 -11.25 9.73 24.14
N ASP A 437 -12.42 9.90 23.52
CA ASP A 437 -13.55 8.98 23.63
C ASP A 437 -13.31 7.72 22.77
N SER A 438 -12.63 7.87 21.63
CA SER A 438 -12.14 6.75 20.82
C SER A 438 -10.92 6.06 21.45
N ALA A 439 -10.80 4.76 21.23
CA ALA A 439 -9.53 4.06 21.44
C ALA A 439 -8.68 4.10 20.15
N ILE A 440 -7.44 4.55 20.27
CA ILE A 440 -6.58 4.90 19.14
C ILE A 440 -5.37 3.98 19.09
N TYR A 441 -5.16 3.35 17.94
CA TYR A 441 -4.12 2.35 17.73
C TYR A 441 -3.34 2.60 16.45
N GLN A 442 -2.11 2.13 16.43
CA GLN A 442 -1.41 1.80 15.20
C GLN A 442 -1.11 0.31 15.18
N LEU A 443 -1.41 -0.33 14.05
CA LEU A 443 -1.25 -1.74 13.77
C LEU A 443 -0.32 -1.86 12.57
N VAL A 444 0.90 -2.37 12.79
CA VAL A 444 1.92 -2.53 11.75
C VAL A 444 2.04 -4.00 11.39
N CYS A 445 1.91 -4.31 10.10
CA CYS A 445 2.07 -5.65 9.55
C CYS A 445 3.05 -5.63 8.38
N SER A 446 4.32 -5.85 8.68
CA SER A 446 5.40 -6.02 7.72
C SER A 446 6.41 -7.04 8.28
N PRO A 447 7.05 -7.87 7.44
CA PRO A 447 6.78 -8.05 6.02
C PRO A 447 5.73 -9.14 5.77
N VAL A 448 5.11 -9.14 4.58
CA VAL A 448 4.31 -10.27 4.07
C VAL A 448 5.20 -11.35 3.47
N HIS A 449 6.26 -10.95 2.77
CA HIS A 449 7.28 -11.84 2.23
C HIS A 449 8.59 -11.08 2.06
N ASN A 450 9.37 -10.96 3.15
CA ASN A 450 10.69 -10.36 3.17
C ASN A 450 11.47 -10.80 4.42
N ASP A 451 12.80 -10.69 4.45
CA ASP A 451 13.61 -10.98 5.64
C ASP A 451 14.56 -9.82 5.96
N PRO A 452 14.35 -9.09 7.06
CA PRO A 452 15.28 -8.05 7.46
C PRO A 452 16.62 -8.66 7.94
N PRO A 453 17.76 -7.99 7.71
CA PRO A 453 19.03 -8.46 8.21
C PRO A 453 19.02 -8.67 9.73
N TRP A 454 19.64 -9.75 10.21
CA TRP A 454 19.53 -10.21 11.60
C TRP A 454 19.93 -9.16 12.66
N PHE A 455 20.80 -8.21 12.32
CA PHE A 455 21.28 -7.15 13.21
C PHE A 455 20.24 -6.04 13.46
N PHE A 456 19.18 -5.94 12.66
CA PHE A 456 18.09 -4.98 12.90
C PHE A 456 17.31 -5.30 14.19
N ARG A 457 17.17 -6.59 14.55
CA ARG A 457 16.40 -7.01 15.74
C ARG A 457 16.88 -6.34 17.05
N PRO A 458 18.18 -6.41 17.42
CA PRO A 458 18.67 -5.73 18.62
C PRO A 458 18.62 -4.20 18.50
N ALA A 459 18.82 -3.63 17.30
CA ALA A 459 18.76 -2.19 17.08
C ALA A 459 17.35 -1.64 17.36
N PHE A 460 16.30 -2.26 16.80
CA PHE A 460 14.91 -1.87 17.07
C PHE A 460 14.53 -2.03 18.53
N ALA A 461 14.94 -3.13 19.18
CA ALA A 461 14.68 -3.34 20.60
C ALA A 461 15.30 -2.23 21.48
N MET A 462 16.49 -1.73 21.11
CA MET A 462 17.17 -0.64 21.80
C MET A 462 16.36 0.67 21.78
N PHE A 463 15.72 1.00 20.66
CA PHE A 463 14.95 2.24 20.50
C PHE A 463 13.65 2.28 21.33
N TRP A 464 13.20 1.14 21.87
CA TRP A 464 12.10 1.09 22.84
C TRP A 464 12.52 1.40 24.28
N THR A 465 13.81 1.50 24.57
CA THR A 465 14.30 1.62 25.94
C THR A 465 14.17 3.05 26.49
N LYS A 466 13.80 3.16 27.78
CA LYS A 466 13.66 4.46 28.47
C LYS A 466 14.95 5.29 28.49
N PRO A 467 16.16 4.73 28.71
CA PRO A 467 17.39 5.53 28.74
C PRO A 467 17.69 6.22 27.40
N VAL A 468 17.61 5.47 26.29
CA VAL A 468 17.83 6.01 24.94
C VAL A 468 16.79 7.07 24.61
N THR A 469 15.52 6.76 24.87
CA THR A 469 14.40 7.69 24.67
C THR A 469 14.61 9.01 25.43
N ARG A 470 14.90 8.95 26.74
CA ARG A 470 15.12 10.16 27.57
C ARG A 470 16.30 10.98 27.10
N TRP A 471 17.39 10.32 26.70
CA TRP A 471 18.58 11.01 26.20
C TRP A 471 18.30 11.72 24.87
N LEU A 472 17.67 11.05 23.90
CA LEU A 472 17.29 11.64 22.62
C LEU A 472 16.27 12.77 22.80
N ARG A 473 15.23 12.57 23.63
CA ARG A 473 14.25 13.61 23.97
C ARG A 473 14.91 14.85 24.56
N GLY A 474 15.80 14.68 25.54
CA GLY A 474 16.55 15.79 26.13
C GLY A 474 17.45 16.53 25.13
N ARG A 475 17.95 15.87 24.08
CA ARG A 475 18.63 16.55 22.97
C ARG A 475 17.67 17.31 22.08
N ALA A 476 16.52 16.71 21.75
CA ALA A 476 15.48 17.34 20.95
C ALA A 476 14.95 18.62 21.61
N ASP A 477 14.71 18.58 22.93
CA ASP A 477 14.28 19.75 23.72
C ASP A 477 15.29 20.89 23.66
N ARG A 478 16.59 20.58 23.77
CA ARG A 478 17.67 21.57 23.66
C ARG A 478 17.79 22.19 22.27
N GLN A 479 17.31 21.52 21.22
CA GLN A 479 17.25 22.06 19.86
C GLN A 479 15.92 22.79 19.58
N GLY A 480 15.03 22.92 20.57
CA GLY A 480 13.73 23.58 20.39
C GLY A 480 12.71 22.77 19.61
N ILE A 481 12.95 21.46 19.42
CA ILE A 481 11.97 20.57 18.79
C ILE A 481 10.80 20.41 19.76
N SER A 482 9.59 20.60 19.25
CA SER A 482 8.34 20.52 20.02
C SER A 482 8.21 19.20 20.80
N GLN A 483 7.39 19.24 21.86
CA GLN A 483 6.98 18.02 22.55
C GLN A 483 6.02 17.22 21.67
N ASP A 484 6.05 15.91 21.83
CA ASP A 484 5.11 15.04 21.11
C ASP A 484 3.68 15.32 21.58
N PRO A 485 2.71 15.40 20.65
CA PRO A 485 1.33 15.71 21.01
C PRO A 485 0.63 14.56 21.75
N LEU A 486 1.23 13.38 21.76
CA LEU A 486 0.76 12.16 22.40
C LEU A 486 1.92 11.31 22.90
N ALA A 487 1.63 10.43 23.87
CA ALA A 487 2.47 9.28 24.20
C ALA A 487 1.88 8.01 23.55
N TRP A 488 2.66 6.93 23.50
CA TRP A 488 2.15 5.63 23.08
C TRP A 488 2.87 4.49 23.79
N ARG A 489 2.13 3.40 24.01
CA ARG A 489 2.65 2.17 24.61
C ARG A 489 2.53 1.01 23.64
N ARG A 490 3.59 0.22 23.55
CA ARG A 490 3.59 -1.05 22.82
C ARG A 490 2.67 -2.04 23.53
N VAL A 491 1.64 -2.52 22.83
CA VAL A 491 0.70 -3.53 23.34
C VAL A 491 1.02 -4.92 22.79
N SER A 492 1.70 -5.00 21.64
CA SER A 492 2.19 -6.26 21.08
C SER A 492 3.45 -6.04 20.22
N GLY A 493 4.29 -7.07 20.10
CA GLY A 493 5.52 -7.07 19.31
C GLY A 493 6.77 -6.54 20.03
N PRO A 494 7.88 -6.34 19.30
CA PRO A 494 8.03 -6.61 17.87
C PRO A 494 7.92 -8.11 17.56
N HIS A 495 7.25 -8.43 16.45
CA HIS A 495 7.14 -9.77 15.88
C HIS A 495 7.93 -9.80 14.58
N PHE A 496 8.69 -10.87 14.36
CA PHE A 496 9.51 -11.04 13.16
C PHE A 496 9.03 -12.27 12.39
N GLY A 497 9.22 -12.21 11.07
CA GLY A 497 8.77 -13.23 10.13
C GLY A 497 7.59 -12.75 9.30
N ASN A 498 7.40 -13.41 8.16
CA ASN A 498 6.35 -13.12 7.19
C ASN A 498 4.97 -13.26 7.82
N SER A 499 4.20 -12.18 7.83
CA SER A 499 2.96 -12.10 8.59
C SER A 499 1.84 -11.44 7.81
N VAL A 500 0.61 -11.72 8.24
CA VAL A 500 -0.62 -11.11 7.75
C VAL A 500 -1.44 -10.57 8.93
N GLY A 501 -1.90 -9.33 8.81
CA GLY A 501 -2.74 -8.66 9.79
C GLY A 501 -4.21 -8.86 9.45
N GLN A 502 -5.03 -9.16 10.45
CA GLN A 502 -6.49 -9.26 10.32
C GLN A 502 -7.15 -8.31 11.32
N LEU A 503 -8.04 -7.46 10.83
CA LEU A 503 -8.89 -6.60 11.64
C LEU A 503 -10.35 -7.05 11.50
N ARG A 504 -10.87 -7.67 12.56
CA ARG A 504 -12.27 -8.11 12.65
C ARG A 504 -13.08 -7.05 13.40
N ILE A 505 -14.15 -6.61 12.79
CA ILE A 505 -15.06 -5.58 13.28
C ILE A 505 -16.44 -6.20 13.43
N ASP A 506 -17.10 -5.90 14.54
CA ASP A 506 -18.47 -6.30 14.84
C ASP A 506 -19.18 -5.12 15.52
N GLY A 507 -19.98 -4.39 14.75
CA GLY A 507 -20.58 -3.13 15.17
C GLY A 507 -19.49 -2.16 15.64
N ARG A 508 -19.56 -1.72 16.90
CA ARG A 508 -18.59 -0.80 17.53
C ARG A 508 -17.39 -1.49 18.19
N LYS A 509 -17.24 -2.81 18.06
CA LYS A 509 -16.08 -3.57 18.58
C LYS A 509 -15.10 -3.90 17.46
N ALA A 510 -13.82 -4.00 17.80
CA ALA A 510 -12.78 -4.43 16.88
C ALA A 510 -11.76 -5.34 17.57
N ARG A 511 -11.22 -6.31 16.83
CA ARG A 511 -10.21 -7.27 17.28
C ARG A 511 -9.13 -7.39 16.22
N PHE A 512 -7.88 -7.21 16.61
CA PHE A 512 -6.72 -7.37 15.74
C PHE A 512 -6.06 -8.72 15.98
N ARG A 513 -5.80 -9.46 14.90
CA ARG A 513 -4.99 -10.68 14.91
C ARG A 513 -3.80 -10.52 13.99
N LEU A 514 -2.66 -11.00 14.43
CA LEU A 514 -1.46 -11.12 13.63
C LEU A 514 -1.09 -12.58 13.53
N GLU A 515 -0.91 -13.06 12.31
CA GLU A 515 -0.52 -14.44 12.04
C GLU A 515 0.76 -14.47 11.21
N THR A 516 1.70 -15.33 11.59
CA THR A 516 3.00 -15.48 10.94
C THR A 516 3.09 -16.83 10.25
N ALA A 517 3.58 -16.84 9.01
CA ALA A 517 3.88 -18.04 8.26
C ALA A 517 5.15 -18.70 8.82
N LYS A 518 5.03 -19.96 9.27
CA LYS A 518 6.18 -20.76 9.76
C LYS A 518 6.60 -21.85 8.78
N GLU A 519 5.63 -22.36 8.03
CA GLU A 519 5.76 -23.36 6.97
C GLU A 519 4.85 -22.91 5.81
N ALA A 520 5.07 -23.43 4.60
CA ALA A 520 4.40 -22.96 3.38
C ALA A 520 2.86 -22.90 3.48
N GLU A 521 2.24 -23.78 4.27
CA GLU A 521 0.78 -23.89 4.39
C GLU A 521 0.26 -23.52 5.79
N LYS A 522 1.11 -22.97 6.67
CA LYS A 522 0.78 -22.84 8.09
C LYS A 522 1.02 -21.44 8.64
N LEU A 523 -0.10 -20.76 8.86
CA LEU A 523 -0.19 -19.54 9.66
C LEU A 523 -0.33 -19.88 11.15
N THR A 524 0.49 -19.23 11.98
CA THR A 524 0.41 -19.32 13.44
C THR A 524 0.06 -17.95 14.02
N GLU A 525 -0.96 -17.89 14.86
CA GLU A 525 -1.28 -16.68 15.61
C GLU A 525 -0.13 -16.27 16.54
N VAL A 526 0.34 -15.03 16.41
CA VAL A 526 1.41 -14.44 17.24
C VAL A 526 0.93 -13.25 18.06
N ALA A 527 -0.22 -12.68 17.71
CA ALA A 527 -0.92 -11.70 18.53
C ALA A 527 -2.44 -11.78 18.32
N ASP A 528 -3.20 -11.62 19.41
CA ASP A 528 -4.64 -11.45 19.36
C ASP A 528 -5.05 -10.39 20.41
N LEU A 529 -5.56 -9.26 19.93
CA LEU A 529 -5.84 -8.07 20.73
C LEU A 529 -7.29 -7.63 20.55
N GLU A 530 -8.02 -7.53 21.66
CA GLU A 530 -9.25 -6.74 21.71
C GLU A 530 -8.88 -5.25 21.80
N LEU A 531 -9.39 -4.45 20.85
CA LEU A 531 -9.04 -3.03 20.70
C LEU A 531 -9.97 -2.13 21.52
#